data_AF-A0A353B6P4-F1
#
_entry.id   AF-A0A353B6P4-F1
#
_cell.length_a   1.000
_cell.length_b   1.000
_cell.length_c   1.000
_cell.angle_alpha   90.00
_cell.angle_beta   90.00
_cell.angle_gamma   90.00
#
_symmetry.space_group_name_H-M   'P 1'
#
loop_
_entity.id
_entity.type
_entity.pdbx_description
1 polymer ?
#
loop_
_entity_poly.entity_id
_entity_poly.type
_entity_poly.pdbx_seq_one_letter_code
_entity_poly.pdbx_strand_id
1 'polypeptide(L)' 'MPALNPLDTHNQMLANAVHPADWNNPEPTQPYQLVVIGAGTAGLVAAAGAAGLGARVAL' A
#
# COMPACT_ATOMS: atom_id res chain seq x y z
N MET A 1 -0.21 12.77 -11.02
CA MET A 1 0.03 13.31 -9.67
C MET A 1 0.99 14.48 -9.77
N PRO A 2 0.85 15.55 -8.96
CA PRO A 2 1.81 16.65 -8.98
C PRO A 2 3.19 16.15 -8.56
N ALA A 3 4.24 16.61 -9.27
CA ALA A 3 5.61 16.27 -8.90
C ALA A 3 5.96 16.86 -7.53
N LEU A 4 6.75 16.13 -6.74
CA LEU A 4 7.32 16.64 -5.49
C LEU A 4 8.34 17.73 -5.85
N ASN A 5 8.07 18.95 -5.39
CA ASN A 5 8.90 20.11 -5.66
C ASN A 5 9.60 20.58 -4.37
N PRO A 6 10.89 20.98 -4.45
CA PRO A 6 11.76 21.02 -5.63
C PRO A 6 12.19 19.61 -6.09
N LEU A 7 12.56 19.47 -7.36
CA LEU A 7 12.95 18.19 -7.99
C LEU A 7 14.41 17.78 -7.66
N ASP A 8 14.76 17.84 -6.38
CA ASP A 8 16.09 17.48 -5.88
C ASP A 8 16.24 15.96 -5.66
N THR A 9 17.45 15.53 -5.34
CA THR A 9 17.77 14.12 -5.11
C THR A 9 16.93 13.52 -3.98
N HIS A 10 16.63 14.29 -2.92
CA HIS A 10 15.85 13.80 -1.78
C HIS A 10 14.39 13.54 -2.15
N ASN A 11 13.77 14.45 -2.88
CA ASN A 11 12.39 14.29 -3.35
C ASN A 11 12.27 13.21 -4.44
N GLN A 12 13.29 13.04 -5.27
CA GLN A 12 13.34 11.91 -6.22
C GLN A 12 13.43 10.57 -5.48
N MET A 13 14.30 10.46 -4.46
CA MET A 13 14.39 9.26 -3.62
C MET A 13 13.07 8.99 -2.88
N LEU A 14 12.45 10.03 -2.31
CA LEU A 14 11.15 9.91 -1.64
C LEU A 14 10.08 9.41 -2.59
N ALA A 15 9.94 10.04 -3.76
CA ALA A 15 8.95 9.65 -4.77
C ALA A 15 9.09 8.16 -5.14
N ASN A 16 10.32 7.71 -5.41
CA ASN A 16 10.59 6.30 -5.74
C ASN A 16 10.29 5.34 -4.59
N ALA A 17 10.46 5.77 -3.34
CA ALA A 17 10.19 4.95 -2.16
C ALA A 17 8.71 4.84 -1.81
N VAL A 18 7.90 5.89 -2.06
CA VAL A 18 6.50 5.95 -1.62
C VAL A 18 5.49 5.75 -2.74
N HIS A 19 5.90 5.98 -3.97
CA HIS A 19 5.06 5.83 -5.15
C HIS A 19 5.93 5.39 -6.32
N PRO A 20 6.33 4.10 -6.36
CA PRO A 20 7.07 3.55 -7.49
C PRO A 20 6.38 3.91 -8.81
N ALA A 21 7.15 4.31 -9.81
CA ALA A 21 6.60 4.83 -11.06
C ALA A 21 5.76 3.80 -11.82
N ASP A 22 6.01 2.52 -11.57
CA ASP A 22 5.33 1.35 -12.14
C ASP A 22 4.18 0.83 -11.26
N TRP A 23 3.90 1.43 -10.10
CA TRP A 23 2.82 1.01 -9.24
C TRP A 23 1.45 1.37 -9.84
N ASN A 24 0.62 0.35 -10.06
CA ASN A 24 -0.77 0.51 -10.46
C ASN A 24 -1.70 -0.06 -9.37
N ASN A 25 -2.70 0.71 -8.97
CA ASN A 25 -3.67 0.26 -7.98
C ASN A 25 -4.48 -0.91 -8.55
N PRO A 26 -4.56 -2.05 -7.84
CA PRO A 26 -5.34 -3.19 -8.30
C PRO A 26 -6.84 -2.86 -8.32
N GLU A 27 -7.55 -3.34 -9.34
CA GLU A 27 -9.00 -3.25 -9.38
C GLU A 27 -9.61 -4.36 -8.49
N PRO A 28 -10.46 -4.02 -7.51
CA PRO A 28 -11.07 -5.02 -6.64
C PRO A 28 -12.14 -5.81 -7.39
N THR A 29 -11.96 -7.13 -7.49
CA THR A 29 -12.90 -8.02 -8.21
C THR A 29 -14.12 -8.41 -7.37
N GLN A 30 -14.01 -8.36 -6.04
CA GLN A 30 -15.07 -8.67 -5.07
C GLN A 30 -14.84 -7.88 -3.76
N PRO A 31 -15.85 -7.75 -2.89
CA PRO A 31 -15.67 -7.16 -1.56
C PRO A 31 -14.62 -7.90 -0.74
N TYR A 32 -13.84 -7.14 0.03
CA TYR A 32 -12.87 -7.66 1.00
C TYR A 32 -13.57 -8.15 2.27
N GLN A 33 -13.04 -9.22 2.88
CA GLN A 33 -13.48 -9.63 4.21
C GLN A 33 -12.87 -8.76 5.31
N LEU A 34 -11.69 -8.20 5.06
CA LEU A 34 -10.98 -7.33 5.98
C LEU A 34 -10.31 -6.19 5.20
N VAL A 35 -10.50 -4.96 5.67
CA VAL A 35 -9.74 -3.79 5.23
C VAL A 35 -8.99 -3.26 6.44
N VAL A 36 -7.66 -3.25 6.35
CA VAL A 36 -6.79 -2.76 7.42
C VAL A 36 -6.42 -1.32 7.12
N ILE A 37 -6.84 -0.38 7.98
CA ILE A 37 -6.44 1.02 7.85
C ILE A 37 -5.25 1.25 8.77
N GLY A 38 -4.06 1.31 8.17
CA GLY A 38 -2.78 1.54 8.86
C GLY A 38 -1.84 0.34 8.81
N ALA A 39 -0.78 0.44 8.02
CA ALA A 39 0.24 -0.59 7.82
C ALA A 39 1.33 -0.61 8.92
N GLY A 40 0.94 -0.32 10.17
CA GLY A 40 1.81 -0.53 11.33
C GLY A 40 1.91 -2.01 11.71
N THR A 41 2.74 -2.36 12.70
CA THR A 41 3.00 -3.75 13.11
C THR A 41 1.72 -4.55 13.35
N ALA A 42 0.77 -3.99 14.12
CA ALA A 42 -0.49 -4.67 14.42
C ALA A 42 -1.35 -4.89 13.16
N GLY A 43 -1.40 -3.89 12.27
CA GLY A 43 -2.17 -3.97 11.02
C GLY A 43 -1.62 -5.05 10.08
N LEU A 44 -0.29 -5.09 9.91
CA LEU A 44 0.37 -6.10 9.09
C LEU A 44 0.20 -7.51 9.65
N VAL A 45 0.32 -7.69 10.97
CA VAL A 45 0.12 -9.01 11.61
C VAL A 45 -1.33 -9.47 11.48
N ALA A 46 -2.30 -8.58 11.70
CA ALA A 46 -3.71 -8.89 11.51
C ALA A 46 -4.04 -9.26 10.05
N ALA A 47 -3.51 -8.49 9.09
CA ALA A 47 -3.66 -8.77 7.67
C ALA A 47 -3.08 -10.13 7.29
N ALA A 48 -1.85 -10.42 7.72
CA ALA A 48 -1.18 -11.70 7.45
C ALA A 48 -1.93 -12.88 8.06
N GLY A 49 -2.43 -12.74 9.30
CA GLY A 49 -3.24 -13.78 9.95
C GLY A 49 -4.54 -14.06 9.20
N ALA A 50 -5.28 -13.02 8.82
CA ALA A 50 -6.53 -13.18 8.06
C ALA A 50 -6.28 -13.78 6.67
N ALA A 51 -5.25 -13.31 5.95
CA ALA A 51 -4.86 -13.85 4.65
C ALA A 51 -4.44 -15.33 4.77
N GLY A 52 -3.71 -15.70 5.82
CA GLY A 52 -3.33 -17.10 6.11
C GLY A 52 -4.53 -18.03 6.35
N LEU A 53 -5.68 -17.48 6.74
CA LEU A 53 -6.95 -18.20 6.88
C LEU A 53 -7.80 -18.18 5.60
N GLY A 54 -7.29 -17.62 4.50
CA GLY A 54 -7.97 -17.54 3.20
C GLY A 54 -8.89 -16.33 3.03
N ALA A 55 -8.83 -15.34 3.92
CA ALA A 55 -9.57 -14.10 3.73
C ALA A 55 -8.93 -13.22 2.63
N ARG A 56 -9.76 -12.52 1.87
CA ARG A 56 -9.33 -11.42 1.00
C ARG A 56 -9.15 -10.18 1.84
N VAL A 57 -7.91 -9.70 1.88
CA VAL A 57 -7.50 -8.57 2.72
C VAL A 57 -6.96 -7.43 1.85
N ALA A 58 -7.32 -6.20 2.18
CA ALA A 58 -6.71 -4.98 1.67
C ALA A 58 -6.03 -4.18 2.80
N LEU A 59 -5.01 -3.41 2.46
CA LEU A 59 -4.23 -2.51 3.33
C LEU A 59 -4.30 -1.06 2.82
#